data_AF-A0A848UUC8-F1
#
_entry.id   AF-A0A848UUC8-F1
#
_cell.length_a   1.000
_cell.length_b   1.000
_cell.length_c   1.000
_cell.angle_alpha   90.00
_cell.angle_beta   90.00
_cell.angle_gamma   90.00
#
_symmetry.space_group_name_H-M   'P 1'
#
loop_
_entity.id
_entity.type
_entity.pdbx_description
1 polymer ?
#
loop_
_entity_poly.entity_id
_entity_poly.type
_entity_poly.pdbx_seq_one_letter_code
_entity_poly.pdbx_strand_id
1 'polypeptide(L)' 'MLWVSWPKGTSAIPKDINKNIIRNAGLALGLVDVKVCSINDHWSALKFVYRSKDR' A
#
# COMPACT_ATOMS: atom_id res chain seq x y z
N MET A 1 8.99 -5.39 8.14
CA MET A 1 7.79 -4.52 7.99
C MET A 1 8.03 -3.61 6.82
N LEU A 2 7.07 -3.47 5.91
CA LEU A 2 7.19 -2.66 4.69
C LEU A 2 6.03 -1.66 4.60
N TRP A 3 6.31 -0.43 4.17
CA TRP A 3 5.31 0.56 3.84
C TRP A 3 5.47 0.98 2.39
N VAL A 4 4.35 1.07 1.67
CA VAL A 4 4.33 1.54 0.28
C VAL A 4 3.36 2.71 0.18
N SER A 5 3.84 3.84 -0.32
CA SER A 5 3.03 5.05 -0.55
C SER A 5 2.70 5.24 -2.02
N TRP A 6 1.57 5.87 -2.30
CA TRP A 6 1.14 6.24 -3.66
C TRP A 6 0.27 7.49 -3.63
N PRO A 7 0.15 8.23 -4.76
CA PRO A 7 -0.71 9.39 -4.80
C PRO A 7 -2.20 8.99 -4.71
N LYS A 8 -2.99 9.73 -3.94
CA LYS A 8 -4.41 9.47 -3.70
C LYS A 8 -5.27 9.66 -4.94
N GLY A 9 -6.43 9.01 -4.97
CA GLY A 9 -7.44 9.16 -6.05
C GLY A 9 -7.83 10.62 -6.29
N THR A 10 -7.84 11.41 -5.22
CA THR A 10 -8.18 12.83 -5.21
C THR A 10 -6.99 13.74 -5.48
N SER A 11 -5.78 13.21 -5.63
CA SER A 11 -4.60 14.03 -5.91
C SER A 11 -4.58 14.43 -7.39
N ALA A 12 -4.17 15.66 -7.68
CA ALA A 12 -3.95 16.13 -9.04
C ALA A 12 -2.71 15.51 -9.72
N ILE A 13 -1.93 14.70 -8.99
CA ILE A 13 -0.74 14.02 -9.49
C ILE A 13 -1.18 12.87 -10.42
N PRO A 14 -0.78 12.86 -11.71
CA PRO A 14 -1.03 11.76 -12.61
C PRO A 14 -0.45 10.46 -12.07
N LYS A 15 -1.21 9.38 -12.19
CA LYS A 15 -0.82 8.08 -11.64
C LYS A 15 -1.49 6.93 -12.39
N ASP A 16 -0.69 5.91 -12.58
CA ASP A 16 -1.04 4.59 -13.11
C ASP A 16 -1.31 3.58 -11.98
N ILE A 17 -0.82 3.87 -10.77
CA ILE A 17 -0.93 3.00 -9.60
C ILE A 17 -2.09 3.40 -8.67
N ASN A 18 -2.75 2.40 -8.10
CA ASN A 18 -3.75 2.57 -7.03
C ASN A 18 -3.56 1.54 -5.91
N LYS A 19 -4.36 1.70 -4.84
CA LYS A 19 -4.33 0.82 -3.65
C LYS A 19 -4.43 -0.67 -4.00
N ASN A 20 -5.30 -1.02 -4.94
CA ASN A 20 -5.59 -2.43 -5.25
C ASN A 20 -4.40 -3.07 -5.98
N ILE A 21 -3.74 -2.34 -6.88
CA ILE A 21 -2.52 -2.81 -7.55
C ILE A 21 -1.44 -3.10 -6.50
N ILE A 22 -1.21 -2.17 -5.58
CA ILE A 22 -0.21 -2.32 -4.50
C ILE A 22 -0.57 -3.49 -3.58
N ARG A 23 -1.84 -3.60 -3.17
CA ARG A 23 -2.32 -4.71 -2.34
C ARG A 23 -2.09 -6.05 -3.03
N ASN A 24 -2.47 -6.18 -4.29
CA ASN A 24 -2.36 -7.44 -5.04
C ASN A 24 -0.89 -7.83 -5.22
N ALA A 25 0.00 -6.88 -5.52
CA ALA A 25 1.43 -7.12 -5.60
C ALA A 25 2.00 -7.61 -4.24
N GLY A 26 1.63 -6.96 -3.14
CA GLY A 26 2.05 -7.39 -1.80
C GLY A 26 1.57 -8.79 -1.44
N LEU A 27 0.29 -9.10 -1.73
CA LEU A 27 -0.27 -10.43 -1.50
C LEU A 27 0.43 -11.52 -2.34
N ALA A 28 0.77 -11.22 -3.60
CA ALA A 28 1.51 -12.14 -4.47
C ALA A 28 2.92 -12.44 -3.94
N LEU A 29 3.52 -11.50 -3.20
CA LEU A 29 4.81 -11.67 -2.52
C LEU A 29 4.69 -12.32 -1.13
N GLY A 30 3.51 -12.84 -0.75
CA GLY A 30 3.28 -13.46 0.55
C GLY A 30 3.12 -12.48 1.72
N LEU A 31 3.05 -11.19 1.45
CA LEU A 31 2.80 -10.18 2.47
C LEU A 31 1.31 -10.04 2.75
N VAL A 32 0.97 -9.55 3.95
CA VAL A 32 -0.40 -9.20 4.31
C VAL A 32 -0.45 -7.73 4.68
N ASP A 33 -1.42 -7.02 4.12
CA ASP A 33 -1.68 -5.63 4.49
C ASP A 33 -2.41 -5.55 5.84
N VAL A 34 -2.02 -4.58 6.66
CA VAL A 34 -2.56 -4.44 8.03
C VAL A 34 -3.12 -3.08 8.34
N LYS A 35 -2.67 -2.05 7.62
CA LYS A 35 -3.13 -0.67 7.85
C LYS A 35 -2.96 0.18 6.61
N VAL A 36 -3.96 0.99 6.33
CA VAL A 36 -3.88 2.11 5.40
C VAL A 36 -3.87 3.42 6.18
N CYS A 37 -3.09 4.41 5.73
CA CYS A 37 -3.13 5.76 6.28
C CYS A 37 -3.06 6.82 5.18
N SER A 38 -3.63 7.99 5.48
CA SER A 38 -3.39 9.22 4.74
C SER A 38 -2.10 9.84 5.27
N ILE A 39 -1.11 10.07 4.40
CA ILE A 39 0.14 10.77 4.78
C ILE A 39 -0.11 12.28 4.79
N ASN A 40 -0.67 12.80 3.71
CA ASN A 40 -1.01 14.20 3.51
C ASN A 40 -2.13 14.32 2.47
N ASP A 41 -2.43 15.51 1.97
CA ASP A 41 -3.51 15.74 1.00
C ASP A 41 -3.33 14.97 -0.31
N HIS A 42 -2.09 14.66 -0.69
CA HIS A 42 -1.76 14.05 -1.96
C HIS A 42 -1.44 12.56 -1.89
N TRP A 43 -1.02 12.02 -0.74
CA TRP A 43 -0.45 10.68 -0.64
C TRP A 43 -1.12 9.80 0.42
N SER A 44 -1.29 8.53 0.09
CA SER A 44 -1.69 7.47 1.01
C SER A 44 -0.58 6.44 1.13
N ALA A 45 -0.59 5.66 2.21
CA ALA A 45 0.33 4.56 2.43
C ALA A 45 -0.38 3.30 2.94
N LEU A 46 0.18 2.14 2.59
CA LEU A 46 -0.29 0.80 2.96
C LEU A 46 0.86 0.07 3.64
N LYS A 47 0.61 -0.41 4.85
CA LYS A 47 1.54 -1.19 5.66
C LYS A 47 1.36 -2.68 5.37
N PHE A 48 2.48 -3.34 5.15
CA PHE A 48 2.59 -4.78 4.97
C PHE A 48 3.47 -5.42 6.06
N VAL A 49 3.12 -6.66 6.39
CA VAL A 49 3.89 -7.55 7.28
C VAL A 49 3.95 -8.95 6.67
N TYR A 50 4.94 -9.74 7.06
CA TYR A 50 4.91 -11.19 6.85
C TYR A 50 3.91 -11.81 7.82
N ARG A 51 3.24 -12.89 7.41
CA ARG A 51 2.38 -13.63 8.35
C ARG A 51 3.26 -14.23 9.44
N SER A 52 2.71 -14.34 10.65
CA SER A 52 3.45 -14.96 11.76
C SER A 52 3.79 -16.44 11.53
N LYS A 53 3.14 -17.11 10.57
CA LYS A 53 3.47 -18.49 10.17
C LYS A 53 4.65 -18.58 9.20
N ASP A 54 5.00 -17.47 8.56
CA ASP A 54 6.01 -17.40 7.50
C ASP A 54 7.34 -16.81 8.02
N ARG A 55 7.50 -16.73 9.35
CA ARG A 55 8.68 -16.18 10.05
C ARG A 55 9.25 -17.18 11.04
#